data_AF-A0A9C8K7S9-F1
#
_entry.id   AF-A0A9C8K7S9-F1
#
_cell.length_a   1.000
_cell.length_b   1.000
_cell.length_c   1.000
_cell.angle_alpha   90.00
_cell.angle_beta   90.00
_cell.angle_gamma   90.00
#
_symmetry.space_group_name_H-M   'P 1'
#
loop_
_entity.id
_entity.type
_entity.pdbx_description
1 polymer ?
#
loop_
_entity_poly.entity_id
_entity_poly.type
_entity_poly.pdbx_seq_one_letter_code
_entity_poly.pdbx_strand_id
1 'polypeptide(L)'
;MSDERFSRLHIPVHSIPHDADYKKAFPSISKYPEFEKFYGGSKNEALRISRNALVRYMVYLYDYNSDLIDEHPSNLLERKEAGAVEAGFKRNSHNRFGITLREKIFAVKDPKFRSLVKMFLKVQNSTVWTEIVVTRQELEQFQQIRFKPVVEGSELADANKKQTLMNACTLRIERLEILEKQFYRDHRDLKEADNLEMITPENAMRLLADEAPYHVLSN
;
A
#
# COMPACT_ATOMS: atom_id res chain seq x y z
N MET A 1 13.18 -24.66 21.49
CA MET A 1 14.22 -23.88 20.78
C MET A 1 13.58 -22.54 20.48
N SER A 2 14.12 -21.44 21.00
CA SER A 2 13.66 -20.11 20.62
C SER A 2 13.96 -19.92 19.13
N ASP A 3 12.93 -19.63 18.36
CA ASP A 3 13.03 -19.52 16.90
C ASP A 3 13.75 -18.21 16.54
N GLU A 4 15.09 -18.25 16.55
CA GLU A 4 15.97 -17.10 16.28
C GLU A 4 15.69 -16.47 14.90
N ARG A 5 15.13 -17.26 13.97
CA ARG A 5 14.75 -16.93 12.59
C ARG A 5 13.82 -15.73 12.45
N PHE A 6 13.15 -15.30 13.50
CA PHE A 6 12.26 -14.13 13.43
C PHE A 6 12.52 -13.11 14.53
N SER A 7 13.70 -13.19 15.16
CA SER A 7 14.13 -12.31 16.24
C SER A 7 14.28 -10.86 15.82
N ARG A 8 14.54 -10.59 14.53
CA ARG A 8 14.77 -9.24 13.98
C ARG A 8 13.49 -8.49 13.61
N LEU A 9 12.33 -9.14 13.62
CA LEU A 9 11.05 -8.52 13.27
C LEU A 9 10.72 -7.37 14.23
N HIS A 10 10.16 -6.27 13.69
CA HIS A 10 9.74 -5.13 14.52
C HIS A 10 8.58 -5.49 15.45
N ILE A 11 7.77 -6.47 15.04
CA ILE A 11 6.73 -7.08 15.87
C ILE A 11 7.09 -8.56 16.03
N PRO A 12 7.32 -9.05 17.27
CA PRO A 12 7.74 -10.43 17.52
C PRO A 12 6.56 -11.41 17.38
N VAL A 13 5.95 -11.45 16.20
CA VAL A 13 4.75 -12.23 15.90
C VAL A 13 4.98 -13.72 16.19
N HIS A 14 6.17 -14.24 15.93
CA HIS A 14 6.56 -15.63 16.17
C HIS A 14 6.48 -16.04 17.65
N SER A 15 6.67 -15.11 18.60
CA SER A 15 6.60 -15.41 20.04
C SER A 15 5.19 -15.32 20.62
N ILE A 16 4.23 -14.78 19.87
CA ILE A 16 2.86 -14.57 20.34
C ILE A 16 2.05 -15.86 20.09
N PRO A 17 1.15 -16.30 20.98
CA PRO A 17 0.23 -17.40 20.70
C PRO A 17 -0.75 -17.09 19.55
N HIS A 18 -1.13 -18.10 18.75
CA HIS A 18 -2.03 -17.89 17.61
C HIS A 18 -3.44 -17.47 18.02
N ASP A 19 -3.89 -17.90 19.20
CA ASP A 19 -5.21 -17.68 19.79
C ASP A 19 -5.27 -16.46 20.73
N ALA A 20 -4.14 -15.76 20.93
CA ALA A 20 -4.08 -14.57 21.77
C ALA A 20 -5.08 -13.49 21.32
N ASP A 21 -5.63 -12.73 22.27
CA ASP A 21 -6.47 -11.59 21.92
C ASP A 21 -5.71 -10.60 21.04
N TYR A 22 -6.28 -10.24 19.89
CA TYR A 22 -5.64 -9.41 18.87
C TYR A 22 -5.12 -8.07 19.42
N LYS A 23 -5.92 -7.38 20.25
CA LYS A 23 -5.55 -6.05 20.76
C LYS A 23 -4.40 -6.16 21.76
N LYS A 24 -4.40 -7.22 22.58
CA LYS A 24 -3.31 -7.51 23.52
C LYS A 24 -2.04 -8.01 22.82
N ALA A 25 -2.20 -8.81 21.78
CA ALA A 25 -1.10 -9.36 20.99
C ALA A 25 -0.34 -8.29 20.21
N PHE A 26 -1.05 -7.30 19.66
CA PHE A 26 -0.47 -6.31 18.75
C PHE A 26 -0.79 -4.87 19.16
N PRO A 27 -0.36 -4.42 20.36
CA PRO A 27 -0.72 -3.09 20.89
C PRO A 27 -0.18 -1.95 20.02
N SER A 28 0.97 -2.13 19.39
CA SER A 28 1.62 -1.10 18.55
C SER A 28 0.84 -0.76 17.28
N ILE A 29 0.09 -1.71 16.73
CA ILE A 29 -0.65 -1.57 15.47
C ILE A 29 -2.17 -1.56 15.65
N SER A 30 -2.69 -2.15 16.74
CA SER A 30 -4.13 -2.19 17.01
C SER A 30 -4.76 -0.82 17.28
N LYS A 31 -3.95 0.19 17.59
CA LYS A 31 -4.39 1.59 17.76
C LYS A 31 -4.80 2.27 16.45
N TYR A 32 -4.44 1.72 15.28
CA TYR A 32 -4.77 2.32 13.99
C TYR A 32 -6.13 1.82 13.47
N PRO A 33 -7.01 2.71 12.98
CA PRO A 33 -8.36 2.34 12.54
C PRO A 33 -8.40 1.25 11.46
N GLU A 34 -7.40 1.20 10.59
CA GLU A 34 -7.25 0.19 9.54
C GLU A 34 -7.21 -1.22 10.13
N PHE A 35 -6.59 -1.38 11.29
CA PHE A 35 -6.46 -2.65 12.00
C PHE A 35 -7.70 -2.99 12.84
N GLU A 36 -8.49 -2.00 13.26
CA GLU A 36 -9.78 -2.22 13.94
C GLU A 36 -10.91 -2.58 12.97
N LYS A 37 -10.98 -1.87 11.84
CA LYS A 37 -11.97 -2.06 10.76
C LYS A 37 -11.71 -3.33 9.94
N PHE A 38 -10.55 -3.96 10.13
CA PHE A 38 -10.16 -5.19 9.45
C PHE A 38 -10.92 -6.41 9.99
N TYR A 39 -11.25 -7.35 9.10
CA TYR A 39 -12.09 -8.54 9.32
C TYR A 39 -12.31 -8.95 10.78
N GLY A 40 -13.53 -8.73 11.25
CA GLY A 40 -14.08 -9.15 12.54
C GLY A 40 -15.54 -8.74 12.59
N GLY A 41 -16.44 -9.64 12.20
CA GLY A 41 -17.89 -9.40 12.32
C GLY A 41 -18.79 -10.08 11.29
N SER A 42 -18.27 -10.74 10.25
CA SER A 42 -19.15 -11.47 9.33
C SER A 42 -19.58 -12.80 9.95
N LYS A 43 -20.90 -13.00 10.10
CA LYS A 43 -21.52 -14.29 10.47
C LYS A 43 -21.34 -15.37 9.39
N ASN A 44 -20.76 -15.03 8.24
CA ASN A 44 -20.44 -16.00 7.18
C ASN A 44 -19.16 -16.76 7.53
N GLU A 45 -19.33 -18.00 8.00
CA GLU A 45 -18.30 -18.96 8.38
C GLU A 45 -17.25 -19.23 7.29
N ALA A 46 -17.61 -19.08 6.01
CA ALA A 46 -16.75 -19.41 4.87
C ALA A 46 -15.55 -18.47 4.65
N LEU A 47 -15.45 -17.35 5.39
CA LEU A 47 -14.47 -16.29 5.15
C LEU A 47 -13.80 -15.76 6.41
N ARG A 48 -13.80 -16.53 7.50
CA ARG A 48 -13.19 -16.12 8.77
C ARG A 48 -11.68 -16.37 8.73
N ILE A 49 -10.96 -15.61 7.88
CA ILE A 49 -9.51 -15.49 8.02
C ILE A 49 -9.23 -15.03 9.45
N SER A 50 -8.42 -15.78 10.19
CA SER A 50 -8.01 -15.38 11.54
C SER A 50 -7.30 -14.03 11.45
N ARG A 51 -7.78 -13.05 12.22
CA ARG A 51 -7.18 -11.71 12.28
C ARG A 51 -5.71 -11.80 12.66
N ASN A 52 -5.39 -12.67 13.64
CA ASN A 52 -4.02 -12.92 14.05
C ASN A 52 -3.17 -13.54 12.94
N ALA A 53 -3.71 -14.53 12.22
CA ALA A 53 -2.99 -15.16 11.11
C ALA A 53 -2.66 -14.14 10.03
N LEU A 54 -3.59 -13.25 9.69
CA LEU A 54 -3.30 -12.26 8.66
C LEU A 54 -2.31 -11.19 9.11
N VAL A 55 -2.37 -10.74 10.36
CA VAL A 55 -1.37 -9.80 10.89
C VAL A 55 0.00 -10.45 10.94
N ARG A 56 0.10 -11.72 11.37
CA ARG A 56 1.35 -12.49 11.28
C ARG A 56 1.86 -12.54 9.85
N TYR A 57 0.99 -12.90 8.90
CA TYR A 57 1.33 -12.96 7.49
C TYR A 57 1.86 -11.63 6.97
N MET A 58 1.19 -10.53 7.29
CA MET A 58 1.62 -9.19 6.93
C MET A 58 3.01 -8.90 7.49
N VAL A 59 3.27 -9.18 8.77
CA VAL A 59 4.59 -8.96 9.38
C VAL A 59 5.64 -9.85 8.74
N TYR A 60 5.40 -11.15 8.60
CA TYR A 60 6.35 -12.07 7.96
C TYR A 60 6.67 -11.67 6.51
N LEU A 61 5.71 -11.13 5.77
CA LEU A 61 5.91 -10.82 4.36
C LEU A 61 6.49 -9.42 4.11
N TYR A 62 6.03 -8.41 4.87
CA TYR A 62 6.29 -7.00 4.59
C TYR A 62 7.23 -6.33 5.60
N ASP A 63 7.54 -6.97 6.73
CA ASP A 63 8.53 -6.42 7.66
C ASP A 63 9.90 -6.45 7.01
N TYR A 64 10.56 -5.30 7.02
CA TYR A 64 11.87 -5.11 6.41
C TYR A 64 13.00 -5.97 6.99
N ASN A 65 12.80 -6.49 8.19
CA ASN A 65 13.74 -7.36 8.89
C ASN A 65 13.29 -8.83 8.88
N SER A 66 12.31 -9.18 8.04
CA SER A 66 11.89 -10.57 7.91
C SER A 66 12.95 -11.40 7.22
N ASP A 67 13.34 -12.51 7.84
CA ASP A 67 14.28 -13.48 7.27
C ASP A 67 13.74 -14.10 5.97
N LEU A 68 12.41 -14.06 5.72
CA LEU A 68 11.83 -14.51 4.45
C LEU A 68 12.29 -13.66 3.24
N ILE A 69 12.74 -12.43 3.47
CA ILE A 69 13.32 -11.59 2.42
C ILE A 69 14.65 -12.19 1.96
N ASP A 70 15.48 -12.62 2.90
CA ASP A 70 16.79 -13.20 2.65
C ASP A 70 16.68 -14.64 2.11
N GLU A 71 15.69 -15.41 2.57
CA GLU A 71 15.43 -16.79 2.11
C GLU A 71 14.85 -16.85 0.69
N HIS A 72 13.99 -15.90 0.34
CA HIS A 72 13.31 -15.83 -0.96
C HIS A 72 13.52 -14.46 -1.62
N PRO A 73 14.75 -14.08 -2.01
CA PRO A 73 15.06 -12.72 -2.45
C PRO A 73 14.48 -12.40 -3.84
N SER A 74 14.36 -13.40 -4.71
CA SER A 74 13.93 -13.23 -6.10
C SER A 74 12.51 -13.75 -6.40
N ASN A 75 11.92 -14.53 -5.49
CA ASN A 75 10.61 -15.15 -5.71
C ASN A 75 9.57 -14.66 -4.68
N LEU A 76 8.87 -13.58 -5.03
CA LEU A 76 7.81 -13.02 -4.18
C LEU A 76 6.66 -14.01 -3.95
N LEU A 77 6.36 -14.91 -4.90
CA LEU A 77 5.30 -15.89 -4.72
C LEU A 77 5.69 -16.94 -3.66
N GLU A 78 6.90 -17.47 -3.72
CA GLU A 78 7.42 -18.37 -2.69
C GLU A 78 7.44 -17.68 -1.32
N ARG A 79 7.87 -16.42 -1.25
CA ARG A 79 7.84 -15.64 0.00
C ARG A 79 6.43 -15.50 0.57
N LYS A 80 5.44 -15.25 -0.30
CA LYS A 80 4.01 -15.22 0.08
C LYS A 80 3.54 -16.59 0.58
N GLU A 81 3.94 -17.67 -0.06
CA GLU A 81 3.57 -19.01 0.40
C GLU A 81 4.23 -19.36 1.75
N ALA A 82 5.52 -19.07 1.91
CA ALA A 82 6.26 -19.28 3.16
C ALA A 82 5.65 -18.47 4.31
N GLY A 83 5.45 -17.16 4.11
CA GLY A 83 4.82 -16.30 5.12
C GLY A 83 3.41 -16.75 5.50
N ALA A 84 2.66 -17.36 4.57
CA ALA A 84 1.35 -17.91 4.86
C ALA A 84 1.43 -19.18 5.74
N VAL A 85 2.43 -20.04 5.51
CA VAL A 85 2.68 -21.20 6.39
C VAL A 85 3.04 -20.72 7.79
N GLU A 86 3.99 -19.78 7.93
CA GLU A 86 4.42 -19.23 9.22
C GLU A 86 3.28 -18.54 9.98
N ALA A 87 2.37 -17.90 9.25
CA ALA A 87 1.17 -17.30 9.81
C ALA A 87 0.12 -18.31 10.32
N GLY A 88 0.29 -19.59 10.02
CA GLY A 88 -0.62 -20.68 10.40
C GLY A 88 -1.75 -20.95 9.40
N PHE A 89 -1.65 -20.46 8.15
CA PHE A 89 -2.61 -20.81 7.11
C PHE A 89 -2.41 -22.26 6.66
N LYS A 90 -3.51 -23.02 6.59
CA LYS A 90 -3.48 -24.42 6.15
C LYS A 90 -3.70 -24.54 4.65
N ARG A 91 -2.97 -25.46 4.03
CA ARG A 91 -3.25 -25.92 2.67
C ARG A 91 -4.39 -26.93 2.68
N ASN A 92 -5.14 -26.99 1.59
CA ASN A 92 -6.16 -28.02 1.38
C ASN A 92 -5.53 -29.36 0.94
N SER A 93 -6.36 -30.37 0.72
CA SER A 93 -5.95 -31.71 0.26
C SER A 93 -5.17 -31.71 -1.06
N HIS A 94 -5.29 -30.66 -1.88
CA HIS A 94 -4.55 -30.49 -3.12
C HIS A 94 -3.25 -29.69 -2.95
N ASN A 95 -2.77 -29.51 -1.72
CA ASN A 95 -1.58 -28.72 -1.39
C ASN A 95 -1.69 -27.24 -1.82
N ARG A 96 -2.91 -26.69 -1.89
CA ARG A 96 -3.17 -25.28 -2.27
C ARG A 96 -3.77 -24.51 -1.11
N PHE A 97 -3.41 -23.23 -0.99
CA PHE A 97 -4.11 -22.32 -0.09
C PHE A 97 -5.53 -22.02 -0.57
N GLY A 98 -6.42 -21.65 0.36
CA GLY A 98 -7.79 -21.24 0.06
C GLY A 98 -7.85 -20.11 -0.97
N ILE A 99 -8.93 -20.10 -1.76
CA ILE A 99 -9.13 -19.13 -2.87
C ILE A 99 -9.03 -17.69 -2.36
N THR A 100 -9.65 -17.37 -1.23
CA THR A 100 -9.56 -16.04 -0.62
C THR A 100 -8.12 -15.60 -0.38
N LEU A 101 -7.27 -16.47 0.18
CA LEU A 101 -5.89 -16.12 0.46
C LEU A 101 -5.12 -15.87 -0.85
N ARG A 102 -5.29 -16.74 -1.86
CA ARG A 102 -4.54 -16.61 -3.12
C ARG A 102 -5.03 -15.45 -4.00
N GLU A 103 -6.33 -15.32 -4.18
CA GLU A 103 -6.89 -14.37 -5.15
C GLU A 103 -7.11 -12.97 -4.57
N LYS A 104 -7.27 -12.86 -3.25
CA LYS A 104 -7.50 -11.56 -2.60
C LYS A 104 -6.30 -11.03 -1.84
N ILE A 105 -5.61 -11.89 -1.10
CA ILE A 105 -4.50 -11.47 -0.24
C ILE A 105 -3.17 -11.53 -0.99
N PHE A 106 -2.80 -12.67 -1.58
CA PHE A 106 -1.53 -12.80 -2.33
C PHE A 106 -1.52 -11.90 -3.56
N ALA A 107 -2.65 -11.71 -4.23
CA ALA A 107 -2.77 -10.80 -5.36
C ALA A 107 -3.05 -9.34 -4.96
N VAL A 108 -3.08 -9.02 -3.65
CA VAL A 108 -3.27 -7.66 -3.11
C VAL A 108 -4.56 -6.96 -3.61
N LYS A 109 -5.58 -7.76 -3.96
CA LYS A 109 -6.87 -7.26 -4.48
C LYS A 109 -7.85 -6.83 -3.39
N ASP A 110 -7.70 -7.33 -2.16
CA ASP A 110 -8.56 -6.91 -1.04
C ASP A 110 -8.18 -5.49 -0.55
N PRO A 111 -9.07 -4.49 -0.66
CA PRO A 111 -8.74 -3.11 -0.29
C PRO A 111 -8.46 -2.94 1.20
N LYS A 112 -9.12 -3.75 2.06
CA LYS A 112 -8.89 -3.69 3.52
C LYS A 112 -7.51 -4.21 3.87
N PHE A 113 -7.09 -5.31 3.24
CA PHE A 113 -5.73 -5.84 3.40
C PHE A 113 -4.69 -4.87 2.85
N ARG A 114 -4.93 -4.27 1.67
CA ARG A 114 -4.04 -3.27 1.11
C ARG A 114 -3.84 -2.08 2.05
N SER A 115 -4.94 -1.56 2.61
CA SER A 115 -4.93 -0.49 3.60
C SER A 115 -4.14 -0.87 4.86
N LEU A 116 -4.31 -2.11 5.34
CA LEU A 116 -3.57 -2.68 6.47
C LEU A 116 -2.05 -2.69 6.21
N VAL A 117 -1.63 -3.25 5.08
CA VAL A 117 -0.22 -3.34 4.68
C VAL A 117 0.39 -1.95 4.53
N LYS A 118 -0.33 -1.02 3.89
CA LYS A 118 0.13 0.38 3.75
C LYS A 118 0.32 1.05 5.10
N MET A 119 -0.63 0.90 6.02
CA MET A 119 -0.49 1.48 7.35
C MET A 119 0.72 0.87 8.07
N PHE A 120 0.93 -0.44 7.96
CA PHE A 120 2.11 -1.09 8.51
C PHE A 120 3.42 -0.52 7.94
N LEU A 121 3.54 -0.40 6.61
CA LEU A 121 4.71 0.18 5.95
C LEU A 121 4.92 1.66 6.33
N LYS A 122 3.85 2.45 6.48
CA LYS A 122 3.92 3.84 6.97
C LYS A 122 4.49 3.92 8.38
N VAL A 123 4.13 2.98 9.25
CA VAL A 123 4.66 2.93 10.61
C VAL A 123 6.14 2.53 10.61
N GLN A 124 6.53 1.54 9.81
CA GLN A 124 7.93 1.10 9.71
C GLN A 124 8.83 2.14 9.04
N ASN A 125 8.30 2.84 8.04
CA ASN A 125 9.07 3.77 7.21
C ASN A 125 8.51 5.19 7.28
N SER A 126 8.22 5.65 8.50
CA SER A 126 7.55 6.93 8.73
C SER A 126 8.31 8.12 8.14
N THR A 127 9.65 8.10 8.18
CA THR A 127 10.50 9.14 7.58
C THR A 127 10.33 9.20 6.06
N VAL A 128 10.47 8.07 5.35
CA VAL A 128 10.31 8.04 3.88
C VAL A 128 8.87 8.38 3.49
N TRP A 129 7.88 7.87 4.23
CA TRP A 129 6.49 8.22 4.00
C TRP A 129 6.23 9.73 4.16
N THR A 130 6.79 10.34 5.21
CA THR A 130 6.67 11.79 5.43
C THR A 130 7.27 12.57 4.28
N GLU A 131 8.46 12.17 3.81
CA GLU A 131 9.12 12.77 2.66
C GLU A 131 8.29 12.63 1.38
N ILE A 132 7.64 11.47 1.15
CA ILE A 132 6.69 11.29 0.03
C ILE A 132 5.55 12.31 0.12
N VAL A 133 4.94 12.46 1.31
CA VAL A 133 3.83 13.40 1.51
C VAL A 133 4.26 14.83 1.25
N VAL A 134 5.40 15.26 1.80
CA VAL A 134 5.94 16.61 1.61
C VAL A 134 6.25 16.85 0.12
N THR A 135 6.94 15.92 -0.53
CA THR A 135 7.31 16.04 -1.94
C THR A 135 6.07 16.12 -2.84
N ARG A 136 5.00 15.38 -2.53
CA ARG A 136 3.70 15.48 -3.24
C ARG A 136 3.05 16.84 -3.05
N GLN A 137 3.04 17.37 -1.82
CA GLN A 137 2.49 18.70 -1.54
C GLN A 137 3.26 19.81 -2.27
N GLU A 138 4.59 19.74 -2.29
CA GLU A 138 5.42 20.69 -3.04
C GLU A 138 5.15 20.61 -4.55
N LEU A 139 5.03 19.40 -5.10
CA LEU A 139 4.68 19.19 -6.51
C LEU A 139 3.32 19.82 -6.84
N GLU A 140 2.31 19.59 -6.00
CA GLU A 140 0.97 20.16 -6.18
C GLU A 140 1.02 21.70 -6.17
N GLN A 141 1.75 22.30 -5.22
CA GLN A 141 1.91 23.75 -5.14
C GLN A 141 2.61 24.31 -6.39
N PHE A 142 3.67 23.66 -6.88
CA PHE A 142 4.35 24.09 -8.11
C PHE A 142 3.44 23.98 -9.33
N GLN A 143 2.65 22.91 -9.43
CA GLN A 143 1.66 22.73 -10.49
C GLN A 143 0.60 23.83 -10.43
N GLN A 144 0.03 24.12 -9.26
CA GLN A 144 -0.96 25.18 -9.07
C GLN A 144 -0.41 26.54 -9.50
N ILE A 145 0.83 26.89 -9.14
CA ILE A 145 1.46 28.15 -9.54
C ILE A 145 1.70 28.19 -11.06
N ARG A 146 2.16 27.08 -11.65
CA ARG A 146 2.44 26.98 -13.08
C ARG A 146 1.18 27.17 -13.94
N PHE A 147 0.03 26.68 -13.47
CA PHE A 147 -1.26 26.79 -14.16
C PHE A 147 -1.93 28.16 -13.98
N LYS A 148 -1.38 29.08 -13.19
CA LYS A 148 -1.91 30.44 -13.12
C LYS A 148 -1.81 31.14 -14.49
N PRO A 149 -2.85 31.89 -14.91
CA PRO A 149 -2.83 32.64 -16.15
C PRO A 149 -1.73 33.71 -16.11
N VAL A 150 -1.14 33.98 -17.28
CA VAL A 150 -0.15 35.05 -17.46
C VAL A 150 -0.89 36.38 -17.50
N VAL A 151 -0.38 37.40 -16.81
CA VAL A 151 -0.94 38.76 -16.86
C VAL A 151 -0.26 39.50 -18.01
N GLU A 152 -1.04 40.25 -18.80
CA GLU A 152 -0.50 41.03 -19.92
C GLU A 152 0.55 42.04 -19.43
N GLY A 153 1.72 42.07 -20.09
CA GLY A 153 2.82 43.00 -19.80
C GLY A 153 4.13 42.39 -19.28
N SER A 154 4.16 41.09 -18.92
CA SER A 154 5.38 40.39 -18.46
C SER A 154 5.63 39.01 -19.10
N GLU A 155 5.19 38.83 -20.35
CA GLU A 155 5.18 37.53 -21.06
C GLU A 155 6.52 36.78 -21.01
N LEU A 156 7.65 37.46 -21.25
CA LEU A 156 8.96 36.82 -21.24
C LEU A 156 9.41 36.39 -19.82
N ALA A 157 9.09 37.20 -18.80
CA ALA A 157 9.40 36.88 -17.40
C ALA A 157 8.52 35.73 -16.89
N ASP A 158 7.26 35.70 -17.29
CA ASP A 158 6.32 34.65 -16.94
C ASP A 158 6.62 33.33 -17.65
N ALA A 159 7.08 33.36 -18.91
CA ALA A 159 7.57 32.18 -19.61
C ALA A 159 8.78 31.55 -18.90
N ASN A 160 9.77 32.36 -18.51
CA ASN A 160 10.95 31.89 -17.76
C ASN A 160 10.57 31.30 -16.38
N LYS A 161 9.61 31.94 -15.69
CA LYS A 161 9.08 31.43 -14.42
C LYS A 161 8.37 30.09 -14.58
N LYS A 162 7.54 29.94 -15.63
CA LYS A 162 6.87 28.68 -15.94
C LYS A 162 7.86 27.57 -16.32
N GLN A 163 8.92 27.89 -17.06
CA GLN A 163 9.98 26.93 -17.37
C GLN A 163 10.72 26.46 -16.10
N THR A 164 11.04 27.39 -15.20
CA THR A 164 11.68 27.07 -13.91
C THR A 164 10.78 26.16 -13.07
N LEU A 165 9.49 26.46 -13.00
CA LEU A 165 8.51 25.62 -12.29
C LEU A 165 8.35 24.24 -12.94
N MET A 166 8.43 24.15 -14.27
CA MET A 166 8.42 22.86 -14.97
C MET A 166 9.61 21.99 -14.56
N ASN A 167 10.82 22.55 -14.54
CA ASN A 167 12.02 21.84 -14.10
C ASN A 167 11.90 21.40 -12.62
N ALA A 168 11.35 22.26 -11.76
CA ALA A 168 11.08 21.92 -10.36
C ALA A 168 10.07 20.78 -10.23
N CYS A 169 9.00 20.75 -11.04
CA CYS A 169 8.06 19.65 -11.08
C CYS A 169 8.72 18.33 -11.50
N THR A 170 9.55 18.34 -12.55
CA THR A 170 10.29 17.15 -13.02
C THR A 170 11.17 16.59 -11.91
N LEU A 171 11.94 17.45 -11.23
CA LEU A 171 12.79 17.04 -10.11
C LEU A 171 11.99 16.40 -8.96
N ARG A 172 10.79 16.92 -8.67
CA ARG A 172 9.90 16.35 -7.65
C ARG A 172 9.32 15.01 -8.07
N ILE A 173 8.97 14.83 -9.34
CA ILE A 173 8.51 13.55 -9.88
C ILE A 173 9.62 12.49 -9.76
N GLU A 174 10.83 12.80 -10.20
CA GLU A 174 11.99 11.90 -10.07
C GLU A 174 12.28 11.53 -8.61
N ARG A 175 12.21 12.52 -7.71
CA ARG A 175 12.37 12.29 -6.27
C ARG A 175 11.28 11.38 -5.71
N LEU A 176 10.03 11.57 -6.12
CA LEU A 176 8.91 10.70 -5.72
C LEU A 176 9.12 9.26 -6.17
N GLU A 177 9.60 9.03 -7.40
CA GLU A 177 9.87 7.69 -7.89
C GLU A 177 10.91 6.94 -7.03
N ILE A 178 11.97 7.63 -6.63
CA ILE A 178 13.01 7.09 -5.74
C ILE A 178 12.43 6.76 -4.37
N LEU A 179 11.67 7.68 -3.78
CA LEU A 179 11.08 7.49 -2.45
C LEU A 179 10.04 6.37 -2.43
N GLU A 180 9.20 6.29 -3.47
CA GLU A 180 8.22 5.20 -3.61
C GLU A 180 8.91 3.85 -3.79
N LYS A 181 10.00 3.80 -4.57
CA LYS A 181 10.82 2.58 -4.68
C LYS A 181 11.42 2.17 -3.33
N GLN A 182 11.85 3.13 -2.51
CA GLN A 182 12.34 2.86 -1.16
C GLN A 182 11.22 2.41 -0.21
N PHE A 183 10.02 2.98 -0.34
CA PHE A 183 8.87 2.66 0.50
C PHE A 183 8.30 1.26 0.22
N TYR A 184 8.07 0.94 -1.06
CA TYR A 184 7.49 -0.35 -1.49
C TYR A 184 8.52 -1.46 -1.68
N ARG A 185 9.82 -1.13 -1.84
CA ARG A 185 10.91 -2.08 -2.11
C ARG A 185 10.60 -2.99 -3.31
N ASP A 186 10.47 -4.29 -3.07
CA ASP A 186 10.17 -5.33 -4.06
C ASP A 186 8.69 -5.67 -4.15
N HIS A 187 7.83 -5.08 -3.30
CA HIS A 187 6.37 -5.22 -3.36
C HIS A 187 5.75 -4.32 -4.44
N ARG A 188 6.15 -4.55 -5.70
CA ARG A 188 5.65 -3.79 -6.87
C ARG A 188 4.15 -3.97 -7.07
N ASP A 189 3.63 -5.14 -6.75
CA ASP A 189 2.20 -5.47 -6.77
C ASP A 189 1.38 -4.56 -5.86
N LEU A 190 1.92 -4.18 -4.69
CA LEU A 190 1.28 -3.23 -3.79
C LEU A 190 1.27 -1.81 -4.39
N LYS A 191 2.37 -1.39 -5.03
CA LYS A 191 2.46 -0.10 -5.73
C LYS A 191 1.49 -0.02 -6.92
N GLU A 192 1.43 -1.07 -7.73
CA GLU A 192 0.52 -1.15 -8.88
C GLU A 192 -0.95 -1.11 -8.44
N ALA A 193 -1.29 -1.84 -7.37
CA ALA A 193 -2.64 -1.83 -6.82
C ALA A 193 -3.05 -0.44 -6.30
N ASP A 194 -2.11 0.37 -5.82
CA ASP A 194 -2.35 1.75 -5.41
C ASP A 194 -2.54 2.71 -6.58
N ASN A 195 -1.79 2.52 -7.66
CA ASN A 195 -1.89 3.36 -8.86
C ASN A 195 -3.23 3.17 -9.59
N LEU A 196 -3.85 1.99 -9.49
CA LEU A 196 -5.19 1.75 -10.04
C LEU A 196 -6.29 2.63 -9.39
N GLU A 197 -6.06 3.15 -8.19
CA GLU A 197 -6.97 4.08 -7.50
C GLU A 197 -6.69 5.55 -7.85
N MET A 198 -5.56 5.87 -8.48
CA MET A 198 -5.30 7.22 -8.99
C MET A 198 -6.09 7.45 -10.27
N ILE A 199 -6.88 8.53 -10.27
CA ILE A 199 -7.52 9.04 -11.48
C ILE A 199 -6.39 9.58 -12.38
N THR A 200 -5.94 8.78 -13.33
CA THR A 200 -5.14 9.26 -14.46
C THR A 200 -6.04 10.04 -15.42
N PRO A 201 -5.52 10.93 -16.27
CA PRO A 201 -6.33 11.60 -17.31
C PRO A 201 -7.15 10.60 -18.16
N GLU A 202 -6.59 9.41 -18.44
CA GLU A 202 -7.24 8.33 -19.17
C GLU A 202 -8.40 7.69 -18.38
N ASN A 203 -8.25 7.54 -17.06
CA ASN A 203 -9.32 7.03 -16.18
C ASN A 203 -10.35 8.11 -15.83
N ALA A 204 -9.95 9.38 -15.80
CA ALA A 204 -10.81 10.53 -15.56
C ALA A 204 -11.88 10.65 -16.65
N MET A 205 -11.49 10.50 -17.92
CA MET A 205 -12.43 10.52 -19.04
C MET A 205 -13.44 9.36 -18.96
N ARG A 206 -13.02 8.20 -18.45
CA ARG A 206 -13.90 7.04 -18.26
C ARG A 206 -14.94 7.28 -17.17
N LEU A 207 -14.52 7.85 -16.04
CA LEU A 207 -15.41 8.22 -14.93
C LEU A 207 -16.40 9.33 -15.32
N LEU A 208 -15.98 10.27 -16.16
CA LEU A 208 -16.84 11.34 -16.69
C LEU A 208 -17.77 10.84 -17.82
N ALA A 209 -17.40 9.79 -18.55
CA ALA A 209 -18.23 9.20 -19.59
C ALA A 209 -19.35 8.31 -19.03
N ASP A 210 -19.14 7.69 -17.87
CA ASP A 210 -20.16 6.90 -17.17
C ASP A 210 -21.21 7.78 -16.45
N GLU A 211 -20.95 9.10 -16.31
CA GLU A 211 -21.90 10.11 -15.87
C GLU A 211 -22.46 10.93 -17.06
N ALA A 212 -23.23 10.30 -17.95
CA ALA A 212 -24.17 11.02 -18.79
C ALA A 212 -25.59 10.56 -18.46
N PRO A 213 -26.47 11.51 -18.10
CA PRO A 213 -27.24 12.08 -19.18
C PRO A 213 -27.30 13.61 -19.06
N TYR A 214 -26.53 14.32 -19.88
CA TYR A 214 -26.99 15.63 -20.32
C TYR A 214 -28.16 15.39 -21.28
N HIS A 215 -29.38 15.38 -20.73
CA HIS A 215 -30.57 15.64 -21.53
C HIS A 215 -30.36 17.02 -22.18
N VAL A 216 -30.12 17.01 -23.48
CA VAL A 216 -30.29 18.20 -24.30
C VAL A 216 -31.77 18.53 -24.23
N LEU A 217 -32.13 19.56 -23.47
CA LEU A 217 -33.43 20.19 -23.56
C LEU A 217 -33.48 20.86 -24.94
N SER A 218 -34.04 20.15 -25.91
CA SER A 218 -34.47 20.73 -27.19
C SER A 218 -35.74 21.55 -26.93
N ASN A 219 -35.62 22.87 -27.08
CA ASN A 219 -36.74 23.80 -27.27
C ASN A 219 -37.36 23.60 -28.66
#